data_AF-A0A966W090-F1
#
_entry.id   AF-A0A966W090-F1
#
_cell.length_a   1.000
_cell.length_b   1.000
_cell.length_c   1.000
_cell.angle_alpha   90.00
_cell.angle_beta   90.00
_cell.angle_gamma   90.00
#
_symmetry.space_group_name_H-M   'P 1'
#
loop_
_entity.id
_entity.type
_entity.pdbx_description
1 polymer ?
#
loop_
_entity_poly.entity_id
_entity_poly.type
_entity_poly.pdbx_seq_one_letter_code
_entity_poly.pdbx_strand_id
1 'polypeptide(L)'
;MKVSRITVGRLYNLGNYEHVRYELTVDVKDDESAAVAILGIERILAGLAPLRFVKDKSQLDRLASEIEEMQKMPAVEWERRYGHCVGTPTEIIARYKADFEKEKSKTADAVVRAQTARKLFDDLGGASQWKDAKMDWDWDQGGDL
;
A
#
# COMPACT_ATOMS: atom_id res chain seq x y z
N MET A 1 29.57 -2.19 24.74
CA MET A 1 29.10 -1.06 23.91
C MET A 1 27.58 -1.04 23.99
N LYS A 2 26.98 0.01 24.57
CA LYS A 2 25.52 0.17 24.61
C LYS A 2 25.11 1.05 23.45
N VAL A 3 24.05 0.67 22.74
CA VAL A 3 23.45 1.49 21.68
C VAL A 3 22.49 2.45 22.36
N SER A 4 22.76 3.75 22.27
CA SER A 4 21.97 4.81 22.91
C SER A 4 21.05 5.57 21.94
N ARG A 5 21.29 5.45 20.63
CA ARG A 5 20.49 6.08 19.58
C ARG A 5 20.43 5.19 18.36
N ILE A 6 19.23 5.08 17.77
CA ILE A 6 18.96 4.26 16.60
C ILE A 6 18.20 5.12 15.59
N THR A 7 18.74 5.23 14.38
CA THR A 7 18.07 5.86 13.25
C THR A 7 17.84 4.82 12.17
N VAL A 8 16.60 4.65 11.73
CA VAL A 8 16.25 3.76 10.62
C VAL A 8 15.48 4.53 9.56
N GLY A 9 15.97 4.44 8.33
CA GLY A 9 15.29 4.96 7.14
C GLY A 9 14.68 3.84 6.32
N ARG A 10 13.47 4.05 5.79
CA ARG A 10 12.84 3.16 4.80
C ARG A 10 12.36 3.96 3.60
N LEU A 11 12.80 3.54 2.43
CA LEU A 11 12.41 4.10 1.14
C LEU A 11 11.37 3.19 0.48
N TYR A 12 10.24 3.76 0.08
CA TYR A 12 9.24 3.12 -0.75
C TYR A 12 9.30 3.70 -2.15
N ASN A 13 9.65 2.87 -3.14
CA ASN A 13 9.56 3.25 -4.55
C ASN A 13 8.11 3.09 -5.02
N LEU A 14 7.53 4.19 -5.50
CA LEU A 14 6.15 4.24 -5.95
C LEU A 14 6.00 4.04 -7.46
N GLY A 15 7.11 3.97 -8.21
CA GLY A 15 7.12 4.04 -9.67
C GLY A 15 7.11 5.48 -10.18
N ASN A 16 7.31 5.70 -11.49
CA ASN A 16 7.33 7.04 -12.12
C ASN A 16 8.25 8.06 -11.43
N TYR A 17 9.40 7.60 -10.90
CA TYR A 17 10.38 8.40 -10.14
C TYR A 17 9.86 8.97 -8.80
N GLU A 18 8.67 8.56 -8.38
CA GLU A 18 8.10 8.94 -7.09
C GLU A 18 8.62 8.00 -5.99
N HIS A 19 9.05 8.59 -4.87
CA HIS A 19 9.47 7.83 -3.70
C HIS A 19 8.98 8.50 -2.42
N VAL A 20 8.75 7.69 -1.39
CA VAL A 20 8.48 8.19 -0.04
C VAL A 20 9.53 7.60 0.88
N ARG A 21 10.30 8.48 1.55
CA ARG A 21 11.26 8.10 2.57
C ARG A 21 10.69 8.43 3.94
N TYR A 22 10.62 7.42 4.81
CA TYR A 22 10.37 7.60 6.23
C TYR A 22 11.68 7.41 6.98
N GLU A 23 11.93 8.27 7.96
CA GLU A 23 13.08 8.14 8.85
C GLU A 23 12.58 8.27 10.28
N LEU A 24 13.01 7.36 11.14
CA LEU A 24 12.66 7.36 12.55
C LEU A 24 13.94 7.26 13.37
N THR A 25 14.13 8.23 14.27
CA THR A 25 15.24 8.24 15.23
C THR A 25 14.67 8.07 16.62
N VAL A 26 15.21 7.11 17.37
CA VAL A 26 14.80 6.83 18.76
C VAL A 26 16.05 6.79 19.64
N ASP A 27 15.97 7.45 20.78
CA ASP A 27 16.95 7.33 21.85
C ASP A 27 16.59 6.13 22.73
N VAL A 28 17.54 5.21 22.92
CA VAL A 28 17.37 3.98 23.71
C VAL A 28 17.95 4.23 25.09
N LYS A 29 17.12 4.08 26.13
CA LYS A 29 17.56 4.27 27.51
C LYS A 29 18.47 3.12 27.96
N ASP A 30 19.23 3.39 29.02
CA ASP A 30 20.27 2.48 29.53
C ASP A 30 19.75 1.10 30.00
N ASP A 31 18.46 1.01 30.30
CA ASP A 31 17.72 -0.17 30.77
C ASP A 31 16.82 -0.80 29.69
N GLU A 32 16.75 -0.21 28.49
CA GLU A 32 15.92 -0.68 27.39
C GLU A 32 16.71 -1.56 26.41
N SER A 33 16.01 -2.52 25.80
CA SER A 33 16.62 -3.39 24.79
C SER A 33 16.63 -2.70 23.42
N ALA A 34 17.82 -2.39 22.92
CA ALA A 34 18.03 -1.88 21.56
C ALA A 34 17.43 -2.80 20.48
N ALA A 35 17.44 -4.12 20.69
CA ALA A 35 16.83 -5.08 19.77
C ALA A 35 15.31 -4.92 19.69
N VAL A 36 14.65 -4.69 20.84
CA VAL A 36 13.21 -4.42 20.89
C VAL A 36 12.90 -3.08 20.22
N ALA A 37 13.73 -2.06 20.44
CA ALA A 37 13.57 -0.77 19.79
C ALA A 37 13.63 -0.88 18.26
N ILE A 38 14.62 -1.60 17.71
CA ILE A 38 14.75 -1.82 16.25
C ILE A 38 13.51 -2.53 15.69
N LEU A 39 13.08 -3.62 16.33
CA LEU A 39 11.89 -4.38 15.88
C LEU A 39 10.62 -3.52 15.90
N GLY A 40 10.47 -2.65 16.90
CA GLY A 40 9.39 -1.68 16.97
C GLY A 40 9.42 -0.67 15.81
N ILE A 41 10.59 -0.09 15.57
CA ILE A 41 10.82 0.87 14.47
C ILE A 41 10.53 0.21 13.11
N GLU A 42 11.04 -1.00 12.87
CA GLU A 42 10.80 -1.74 11.63
C GLU A 42 9.31 -2.01 11.38
N ARG A 43 8.56 -2.36 12.44
CA ARG A 43 7.10 -2.57 12.36
C ARG A 43 6.36 -1.28 12.02
N ILE A 44 6.72 -0.16 12.62
CA ILE A 44 6.13 1.16 12.32
C ILE A 44 6.42 1.52 10.86
N LEU A 45 7.69 1.47 10.45
CA LEU A 45 8.08 1.81 9.08
C LEU A 45 7.42 0.88 8.06
N ALA A 46 7.32 -0.42 8.34
CA ALA A 46 6.59 -1.39 7.51
C ALA A 46 5.10 -1.06 7.43
N GLY A 47 4.48 -0.62 8.53
CA GLY A 47 3.09 -0.19 8.58
C GLY A 47 2.80 1.06 7.75
N LEU A 48 3.80 1.92 7.57
CA LEU A 48 3.73 3.11 6.70
C LEU A 48 3.87 2.81 5.20
N ALA A 49 3.95 1.53 4.80
CA ALA A 49 3.99 1.19 3.38
C ALA A 49 2.79 1.79 2.61
N PRO A 50 3.04 2.52 1.50
CA PRO A 50 2.01 3.19 0.72
C PRO A 50 0.88 2.25 0.27
N LEU A 51 -0.35 2.77 0.26
CA LEU A 51 -1.55 2.01 -0.10
C LEU A 51 -1.72 1.79 -1.61
N ARG A 52 -0.73 2.16 -2.44
CA ARG A 52 -0.80 2.06 -3.91
C ARG A 52 -0.97 0.62 -4.42
N PHE A 53 -0.71 -0.37 -3.58
CA PHE A 53 -0.78 -1.81 -3.91
C PHE A 53 -2.06 -2.50 -3.45
N VAL A 54 -3.01 -1.75 -2.89
CA VAL A 54 -4.37 -2.22 -2.60
C VAL A 54 -5.38 -1.52 -3.48
N LYS A 55 -6.55 -2.13 -3.67
CA LYS A 55 -7.60 -1.53 -4.49
C LYS A 55 -8.16 -0.30 -3.82
N ASP A 56 -8.30 0.78 -4.57
CA ASP A 56 -9.04 1.94 -4.10
C ASP A 56 -10.56 1.68 -4.14
N LYS A 57 -11.34 2.61 -3.58
CA LYS A 57 -12.80 2.50 -3.54
C LYS A 57 -13.40 2.36 -4.95
N SER A 58 -12.91 3.12 -5.94
CA SER A 58 -13.43 3.05 -7.32
C SER A 58 -13.19 1.67 -7.94
N GLN A 59 -12.03 1.07 -7.68
CA GLN A 59 -11.69 -0.26 -8.15
C GLN A 59 -12.54 -1.34 -7.47
N LEU A 60 -12.82 -1.21 -6.16
CA LEU A 60 -13.75 -2.10 -5.46
C LEU A 60 -15.18 -1.95 -5.97
N ASP A 61 -15.65 -0.71 -6.18
CA ASP A 61 -16.98 -0.42 -6.72
C ASP A 61 -17.14 -1.03 -8.13
N ARG A 62 -16.11 -0.94 -8.99
CA ARG A 62 -16.12 -1.59 -10.32
C ARG A 62 -16.24 -3.10 -10.23
N LEU A 63 -15.51 -3.74 -9.32
CA LEU A 63 -15.61 -5.19 -9.12
C LEU A 63 -17.00 -5.60 -8.62
N ALA A 64 -17.59 -4.82 -7.71
CA ALA A 64 -18.94 -5.06 -7.24
C ALA A 64 -19.96 -4.94 -8.38
N SER A 65 -19.85 -3.89 -9.21
CA SER A 65 -20.69 -3.73 -10.41
C SER A 65 -20.50 -4.86 -11.41
N GLU A 66 -19.27 -5.32 -11.65
CA GLU A 66 -18.99 -6.46 -12.54
C GLU A 66 -19.69 -7.73 -12.04
N ILE A 67 -19.59 -8.03 -10.74
CA ILE A 67 -20.29 -9.18 -10.14
C ILE A 67 -21.81 -9.06 -10.33
N GLU A 68 -22.38 -7.87 -10.11
CA GLU A 68 -23.81 -7.64 -10.33
C GLU A 68 -24.22 -7.82 -11.80
N GLU A 69 -23.42 -7.32 -12.74
CA GLU A 69 -23.64 -7.49 -14.17
C GLU A 69 -23.62 -8.97 -14.54
N MET A 70 -22.62 -9.73 -14.07
CA MET A 70 -22.50 -11.17 -14.31
C MET A 70 -23.75 -11.94 -13.84
N GLN A 71 -24.36 -11.52 -12.73
CA GLN A 71 -25.57 -12.17 -12.20
C GLN A 71 -26.84 -11.86 -12.99
N LYS A 72 -26.90 -10.69 -13.64
CA LYS A 72 -28.07 -10.22 -14.41
C LYS A 72 -27.96 -10.51 -15.91
N MET A 73 -26.79 -10.97 -16.36
CA MET A 73 -26.46 -11.14 -17.77
C MET A 73 -27.26 -12.29 -18.42
N PRO A 74 -27.82 -12.10 -19.63
CA PRO A 74 -28.39 -13.19 -20.40
C PRO A 74 -27.34 -14.24 -20.76
N ALA A 75 -27.72 -15.52 -20.80
CA ALA A 75 -26.79 -16.64 -21.02
C ALA A 75 -25.94 -16.51 -22.31
N VAL A 76 -26.52 -15.97 -23.40
CA VAL A 76 -25.82 -15.78 -24.68
C VAL A 76 -24.68 -14.77 -24.55
N GLU A 77 -24.91 -13.64 -23.85
CA GLU A 77 -23.88 -12.63 -23.64
C GLU A 77 -22.88 -13.09 -22.57
N TRP A 78 -23.33 -13.86 -21.59
CA TRP A 78 -22.48 -14.48 -20.58
C TRP A 78 -21.44 -15.40 -21.24
N GLU A 79 -21.88 -16.31 -22.13
CA GLU A 79 -21.00 -17.22 -22.86
C GLU A 79 -20.02 -16.45 -23.76
N ARG A 80 -20.47 -15.37 -24.38
CA ARG A 80 -19.60 -14.52 -25.20
C ARG A 80 -18.47 -13.85 -24.40
N ARG A 81 -18.77 -13.30 -23.21
CA ARG A 81 -17.76 -12.61 -22.38
C ARG A 81 -16.91 -13.57 -21.57
N TYR A 82 -17.50 -14.62 -21.01
CA TYR A 82 -16.89 -15.48 -19.99
C TYR A 82 -16.83 -16.96 -20.38
N GLY A 83 -17.25 -17.36 -21.59
CA GLY A 83 -17.19 -18.76 -22.05
C GLY A 83 -15.76 -19.32 -22.18
N HIS A 84 -14.75 -18.45 -22.18
CA HIS A 84 -13.34 -18.85 -22.09
C HIS A 84 -12.90 -19.21 -20.65
N CYS A 85 -13.71 -18.88 -19.64
CA CYS A 85 -13.42 -19.20 -18.25
C CYS A 85 -13.73 -20.67 -17.94
N VAL A 86 -12.84 -21.33 -17.21
CA VAL A 86 -13.03 -22.75 -16.84
C VAL A 86 -14.04 -22.86 -15.70
N GLY A 87 -15.18 -23.51 -15.92
CA GLY A 87 -16.20 -23.83 -14.91
C GLY A 87 -17.60 -23.36 -15.28
N THR A 88 -18.58 -23.64 -14.43
CA THR A 88 -19.95 -23.16 -14.60
C THR A 88 -20.07 -21.66 -14.31
N PRO A 89 -21.09 -20.96 -14.84
CA PRO A 89 -21.34 -19.55 -14.52
C PRO A 89 -21.41 -19.28 -13.01
N THR A 90 -22.04 -20.17 -12.25
CA THR A 90 -22.15 -20.05 -10.79
C THR A 90 -20.78 -20.15 -10.10
N GLU A 91 -19.90 -21.07 -10.52
CA GLU A 91 -18.55 -21.22 -9.96
C GLU A 91 -17.64 -20.05 -10.31
N ILE A 92 -17.82 -19.46 -11.49
CA ILE A 92 -17.06 -18.29 -11.92
C ILE A 92 -17.50 -17.07 -11.11
N ILE A 93 -18.81 -16.81 -10.99
CA ILE A 93 -19.34 -15.74 -10.14
C ILE A 93 -18.88 -15.92 -8.68
N ALA A 94 -18.87 -17.16 -8.16
CA ALA A 94 -18.39 -17.44 -6.82
C ALA A 94 -16.91 -17.08 -6.62
N ARG A 95 -16.04 -17.36 -7.61
CA ARG A 95 -14.63 -16.95 -7.58
C ARG A 95 -14.47 -15.43 -7.55
N TYR A 96 -15.19 -14.72 -8.42
CA TYR A 96 -15.17 -13.25 -8.43
C TYR A 96 -15.62 -12.67 -7.09
N LYS A 97 -16.66 -13.24 -6.46
CA LYS A 97 -17.09 -12.84 -5.11
C LYS A 97 -16.03 -13.10 -4.04
N ALA A 98 -15.38 -14.26 -4.08
CA ALA A 98 -14.31 -14.60 -3.14
C ALA A 98 -13.12 -13.65 -3.29
N ASP A 99 -12.71 -13.36 -4.53
CA ASP A 99 -11.65 -12.40 -4.83
C ASP A 99 -12.02 -10.99 -4.39
N PHE A 100 -13.27 -10.56 -4.60
CA PHE A 100 -13.76 -9.27 -4.13
C PHE A 100 -13.68 -9.15 -2.61
N GLU A 101 -14.17 -10.13 -1.84
CA GLU A 101 -14.10 -10.09 -0.38
C GLU A 101 -12.66 -10.15 0.13
N LYS A 102 -11.79 -10.91 -0.54
CA LYS A 102 -10.36 -10.95 -0.24
C LYS A 102 -9.71 -9.58 -0.43
N GLU A 103 -9.95 -8.92 -1.56
CA GLU A 103 -9.39 -7.59 -1.85
C GLU A 103 -9.96 -6.52 -0.92
N LYS A 104 -11.25 -6.61 -0.58
CA LYS A 104 -11.90 -5.73 0.40
C LYS A 104 -11.28 -5.87 1.79
N SER A 105 -11.08 -7.10 2.27
CA SER A 105 -10.39 -7.37 3.55
C SER A 105 -8.97 -6.83 3.53
N LYS A 106 -8.19 -7.15 2.49
CA LYS A 106 -6.82 -6.69 2.32
C LYS A 106 -6.72 -5.15 2.34
N THR A 107 -7.69 -4.47 1.72
CA THR A 107 -7.75 -3.01 1.71
C THR A 107 -8.06 -2.45 3.09
N ALA A 108 -9.06 -3.02 3.78
CA ALA A 108 -9.39 -2.63 5.16
C ALA A 108 -8.21 -2.81 6.11
N ASP A 109 -7.56 -3.98 6.06
CA ASP A 109 -6.39 -4.29 6.88
C ASP A 109 -5.22 -3.34 6.59
N ALA A 110 -4.99 -3.03 5.31
CA ALA A 110 -3.93 -2.11 4.91
C ALA A 110 -4.19 -0.68 5.42
N VAL A 111 -5.45 -0.21 5.41
CA VAL A 111 -5.85 1.10 5.94
C VAL A 111 -5.66 1.14 7.45
N VAL A 112 -6.16 0.15 8.19
CA VAL A 112 -6.01 0.07 9.65
C VAL A 112 -4.52 0.06 10.03
N ARG A 113 -3.73 -0.82 9.39
CA ARG A 113 -2.27 -0.89 9.58
C ARG A 113 -1.61 0.47 9.36
N ALA A 114 -1.94 1.15 8.26
CA ALA A 114 -1.36 2.45 7.93
C ALA A 114 -1.75 3.52 8.96
N GLN A 115 -3.01 3.55 9.40
CA GLN A 115 -3.49 4.48 10.42
C GLN A 115 -2.80 4.25 11.78
N THR A 116 -2.71 3.00 12.22
CA THR A 116 -2.01 2.64 13.47
C THR A 116 -0.54 3.03 13.40
N ALA A 117 0.14 2.71 12.30
CA ALA A 117 1.55 3.05 12.12
C ALA A 117 1.78 4.57 12.04
N ARG A 118 0.86 5.31 11.41
CA ARG A 118 0.92 6.77 11.35
C ARG A 118 0.81 7.40 12.74
N LYS A 119 -0.17 6.95 13.52
CA LYS A 119 -0.34 7.41 14.89
C LYS A 119 0.92 7.15 15.73
N LEU A 120 1.47 5.93 15.66
CA LEU A 120 2.71 5.60 16.38
C LEU A 120 3.91 6.41 15.90
N PHE A 121 4.00 6.68 14.60
CA PHE A 121 5.05 7.52 14.03
C PHE A 121 4.96 8.97 14.53
N ASP A 122 3.74 9.53 14.55
CA ASP A 122 3.49 10.90 15.03
C ASP A 122 3.71 11.01 16.56
N ASP A 123 3.29 10.01 17.34
CA ASP A 123 3.50 9.92 18.80
C ASP A 123 5.00 9.91 19.16
N LEU A 124 5.86 9.42 18.26
CA LEU A 124 7.32 9.40 18.43
C LEU A 124 8.02 10.67 17.92
N GLY A 125 7.26 11.70 17.52
CA GLY A 125 7.83 12.93 16.97
C GLY A 125 8.44 12.76 15.58
N GLY A 126 7.95 11.78 14.81
CA GLY A 126 8.43 11.50 13.46
C GLY A 126 8.22 12.72 12.54
N ALA A 127 9.28 13.14 11.85
CA ALA A 127 9.21 14.18 10.84
C ALA A 127 9.04 13.53 9.45
N SER A 128 8.05 13.98 8.66
CA SER A 128 7.90 13.58 7.27
C SER A 128 8.29 14.72 6.33
N GLN A 129 9.26 14.48 5.45
CA GLN A 129 9.56 15.37 4.33
C GLN A 129 9.04 14.73 3.04
N TRP A 130 8.11 15.39 2.36
CA TRP A 130 7.71 15.03 1.01
C TRP A 130 8.60 15.79 0.03
N LYS A 131 9.18 15.07 -0.93
CA LYS A 131 10.03 15.64 -1.98
C LYS A 131 9.67 14.99 -3.31
N ASP A 132 9.22 15.77 -4.27
CA ASP A 132 9.04 15.31 -5.65
C ASP A 132 10.34 15.52 -6.43
N ALA A 133 10.94 14.43 -6.86
CA ALA A 133 12.18 14.44 -7.63
C ALA A 133 12.04 15.18 -8.97
N LYS A 134 10.83 15.31 -9.52
CA LYS A 134 10.58 16.09 -10.74
C LYS A 134 10.70 17.60 -10.54
N MET A 135 10.59 18.08 -9.31
CA MET A 135 10.79 19.51 -9.00
C MET A 135 12.26 19.90 -8.91
N ASP A 136 13.15 18.91 -8.74
CA ASP A 136 14.61 19.08 -8.74
C ASP A 136 15.24 18.84 -10.12
N TRP A 137 14.45 18.49 -11.12
CA TRP A 137 14.95 18.43 -12.49
C TRP A 137 15.15 19.86 -12.93
N ASP A 138 16.40 20.34 -12.78
CA ASP A 138 16.90 21.43 -13.58
C ASP A 138 16.56 21.07 -15.01
N TRP A 139 15.60 21.81 -15.58
CA TRP A 139 15.43 21.86 -17.01
C TRP A 139 16.78 22.37 -17.50
N ASP A 140 17.66 21.46 -17.93
CA ASP A 140 18.85 21.79 -18.69
C ASP A 140 18.35 22.71 -19.79
N GLN A 141 18.56 24.01 -19.55
CA GLN A 141 18.20 25.05 -20.48
C GLN A 141 19.00 24.70 -21.72
N GLY A 142 18.27 24.37 -22.79
CA GLY A 142 18.84 23.96 -24.07
C GLY A 142 20.01 24.87 -24.40
N GLY A 143 21.21 24.30 -24.28
CA GLY A 143 22.40 24.89 -24.84
C GLY A 143 22.21 24.89 -26.34
N ASP A 144 22.18 26.09 -26.92
CA ASP A 144 22.34 26.32 -28.34
C ASP A 144 23.51 25.49 -28.88
N LEU A 145 23.22 24.55 -29.79
CA LEU A 145 24.12 24.06 -30.84
C LEU A 145 23.30 23.68 -32.08
#